data_AF-A0A8T1S455-F1
#
_entry.id   AF-A0A8T1S455-F1
#
_cell.length_a   1.000
_cell.length_b   1.000
_cell.length_c   1.000
_cell.angle_alpha   90.00
_cell.angle_beta   90.00
_cell.angle_gamma   90.00
#
_symmetry.space_group_name_H-M   'P 1'
#
loop_
_entity.id
_entity.type
_entity.pdbx_description
1 polymer ?
#
loop_
_entity_poly.entity_id
_entity_poly.type
_entity_poly.pdbx_seq_one_letter_code
_entity_poly.pdbx_strand_id
1 'polypeptide(L)'
;GWHNEGAHTYGYNDISLGIAFIGDFTGRSPNAAAWAALKLLLHFAVKDGYLSSDYLLMAHGDVSNTISPGQPIRNVLKTWPHYKH
;
A
#
# COMPACT_ATOMS: atom_id res chain seq x y z
N GLY A 1 12.16 -6.55 -1.92
CA GLY A 1 12.51 -5.11 -1.78
C GLY A 1 12.65 -4.53 -3.17
N TRP A 2 12.96 -3.23 -3.34
CA TRP A 2 12.79 -2.45 -4.59
C TRP A 2 12.93 -3.17 -5.94
N HIS A 3 13.98 -3.98 -6.12
CA HIS A 3 14.28 -4.67 -7.39
C HIS A 3 13.95 -6.15 -7.41
N ASN A 4 13.18 -6.66 -6.45
CA ASN A 4 12.86 -8.07 -6.33
C ASN A 4 11.36 -8.24 -6.21
N GLU A 5 10.84 -9.17 -7.02
CA GLU A 5 9.46 -9.64 -6.97
C GLU A 5 9.12 -10.20 -5.57
N GLY A 6 7.91 -9.89 -5.11
CA GLY A 6 7.36 -10.41 -3.86
C GLY A 6 6.42 -11.60 -4.08
N ALA A 7 5.76 -12.04 -3.01
CA ALA A 7 4.70 -13.06 -3.07
C ALA A 7 3.52 -12.64 -2.18
N HIS A 8 3.02 -11.42 -2.39
CA HIS A 8 2.01 -10.79 -1.54
C HIS A 8 0.61 -10.75 -2.15
N THR A 9 0.49 -10.58 -3.47
CA THR A 9 -0.79 -10.40 -4.16
C THR A 9 -0.73 -11.02 -5.54
N TYR A 10 -1.48 -12.11 -5.74
CA TYR A 10 -1.51 -12.84 -7.00
C TYR A 10 -1.91 -11.93 -8.17
N GLY A 11 -1.15 -11.97 -9.26
CA GLY A 11 -1.34 -11.11 -10.45
C GLY A 11 -0.78 -9.69 -10.33
N TYR A 12 -0.17 -9.33 -9.20
CA TYR A 12 0.44 -8.01 -8.97
C TYR A 12 1.88 -8.07 -8.45
N ASN A 13 2.42 -9.25 -8.16
CA ASN A 13 3.73 -9.41 -7.52
C ASN A 13 4.90 -8.81 -8.35
N ASP A 14 4.81 -8.90 -9.68
CA ASP A 14 5.83 -8.50 -10.65
C ASP A 14 5.70 -7.04 -11.11
N ILE A 15 4.51 -6.44 -10.94
CA ILE A 15 4.19 -5.08 -11.40
C ILE A 15 3.92 -4.09 -10.28
N SER A 16 4.07 -4.48 -9.01
CA SER A 16 3.73 -3.62 -7.88
C SER A 16 4.70 -3.71 -6.71
N LEU A 17 4.60 -2.71 -5.84
CA LEU A 17 5.28 -2.66 -4.56
C LEU A 17 4.32 -3.05 -3.44
N GLY A 18 4.49 -4.24 -2.88
CA GLY A 18 3.75 -4.66 -1.69
C GLY A 18 4.27 -3.98 -0.41
N ILE A 19 3.39 -3.25 0.28
CA ILE A 19 3.68 -2.62 1.58
C ILE A 19 2.67 -3.12 2.62
N ALA A 20 3.16 -3.60 3.76
CA ALA A 20 2.33 -4.06 4.87
C ALA A 20 2.60 -3.23 6.13
N PHE A 21 1.53 -2.84 6.82
CA PHE A 21 1.63 -2.41 8.21
C PHE A 21 1.74 -3.65 9.10
N ILE A 22 2.67 -3.64 10.05
CA ILE A 22 2.84 -4.76 10.99
C ILE A 22 1.76 -4.67 12.08
N GLY A 23 0.84 -5.62 12.09
CA GLY A 23 -0.23 -5.74 13.09
C GLY A 23 -1.58 -6.13 12.50
N ASP A 24 -2.60 -6.19 13.36
CA ASP A 24 -4.01 -6.33 12.97
C ASP A 24 -4.71 -4.95 13.07
N PHE A 25 -5.28 -4.55 11.93
CA PHE A 25 -5.95 -3.26 11.72
C PHE A 25 -7.39 -3.42 11.22
N THR A 26 -8.01 -4.58 11.44
CA THR A 26 -9.43 -4.81 11.12
C THR A 26 -10.37 -3.88 11.88
N GLY A 27 -10.04 -3.55 13.14
CA GLY A 27 -10.84 -2.69 14.02
C GLY A 27 -10.20 -1.35 14.43
N ARG A 28 -8.98 -1.06 13.99
CA ARG A 28 -8.25 0.17 14.38
C ARG A 28 -7.29 0.64 13.30
N SER A 29 -6.91 1.91 13.36
CA SER A 29 -5.90 2.50 12.47
C SER A 29 -4.46 2.23 12.98
N PRO A 30 -3.46 2.15 12.08
CA PRO A 30 -2.05 2.29 12.45
C PRO A 30 -1.78 3.60 13.20
N ASN A 31 -0.70 3.62 13.98
CA ASN A 31 -0.28 4.83 14.67
C ASN A 31 0.21 5.91 13.69
N ALA A 32 0.32 7.15 14.17
CA ALA A 32 0.73 8.28 13.34
C ALA A 32 2.13 8.10 12.71
N ALA A 33 3.06 7.48 13.42
CA ALA A 33 4.41 7.22 12.92
C ALA A 33 4.42 6.27 11.72
N ALA A 34 3.59 5.21 11.75
CA ALA A 34 3.47 4.28 10.64
C ALA A 34 2.89 4.97 9.39
N TRP A 35 1.89 5.83 9.56
CA TRP A 35 1.34 6.62 8.46
C TRP A 35 2.36 7.60 7.87
N ALA A 36 3.14 8.27 8.72
CA ALA A 36 4.22 9.14 8.27
C ALA A 36 5.29 8.36 7.50
N ALA A 37 5.65 7.17 7.98
CA ALA A 37 6.61 6.29 7.30
C ALA A 37 6.10 5.86 5.91
N LEU A 38 4.83 5.48 5.76
CA LEU A 38 4.27 5.14 4.46
C LEU A 38 4.34 6.33 3.48
N LYS A 39 3.99 7.54 3.92
CA LYS A 39 4.06 8.73 3.07
C LYS A 39 5.50 9.03 2.62
N LEU A 40 6.46 8.95 3.54
CA LEU A 40 7.88 9.13 3.21
C LEU A 40 8.37 8.04 2.24
N LEU A 41 7.98 6.80 2.48
CA LEU A 41 8.34 5.67 1.62
C LEU A 41 7.85 5.88 0.19
N LEU A 42 6.59 6.27 0.00
CA LEU A 42 6.02 6.55 -1.32
C LEU A 42 6.73 7.73 -2.00
N HIS A 43 7.00 8.81 -1.25
CA HIS A 43 7.72 9.97 -1.77
C HIS A 43 9.12 9.59 -2.29
N PHE A 44 9.90 8.83 -1.50
CA PHE A 44 11.24 8.40 -1.94
C PHE A 44 11.19 7.35 -3.04
N ALA A 45 10.23 6.42 -3.00
CA ALA A 45 10.06 5.44 -4.07
C ALA A 45 9.82 6.13 -5.43
N VAL A 46 9.01 7.19 -5.46
CA VAL A 46 8.83 7.99 -6.69
C VAL A 46 10.09 8.77 -7.04
N LYS A 47 10.65 9.51 -6.07
CA LYS A 47 11.84 10.35 -6.28
C LYS A 47 13.03 9.57 -6.82
N ASP A 48 13.25 8.36 -6.32
CA ASP A 48 14.42 7.53 -6.65
C ASP A 48 14.12 6.57 -7.83
N GLY A 49 12.92 6.62 -8.41
CA GLY A 49 12.54 5.87 -9.60
C GLY A 49 12.12 4.41 -9.38
N TYR A 50 11.86 4.02 -8.13
CA TYR A 50 11.35 2.68 -7.78
C TYR A 50 9.83 2.55 -7.95
N LEU A 51 9.12 3.67 -8.03
CA LEU A 51 7.67 3.74 -8.23
C LEU A 51 7.38 4.82 -9.28
N SER A 52 6.49 4.52 -10.23
CA SER A 52 6.10 5.51 -11.23
C SER A 52 5.46 6.73 -10.58
N SER A 53 5.66 7.93 -11.13
CA SER A 53 5.01 9.15 -10.63
C SER A 53 3.49 9.14 -10.78
N ASP A 54 2.95 8.32 -11.67
CA ASP A 54 1.52 8.12 -11.92
C ASP A 54 1.00 6.77 -11.38
N TYR A 55 1.69 6.20 -10.38
CA TYR A 55 1.33 4.92 -9.79
C TYR A 55 -0.14 4.86 -9.33
N LEU A 56 -0.66 3.64 -9.21
CA LEU A 56 -1.97 3.36 -8.64
C LEU A 56 -1.79 2.87 -7.20
N LEU A 57 -2.53 3.47 -6.27
CA LEU A 57 -2.62 3.03 -4.89
C LEU A 57 -3.88 2.20 -4.70
N MET A 58 -3.73 0.97 -4.20
CA MET A 58 -4.83 0.04 -4.00
C MET A 58 -4.69 -0.63 -2.63
N ALA A 59 -5.81 -0.91 -1.98
CA ALA A 59 -5.84 -1.82 -0.84
C ALA A 59 -5.78 -3.27 -1.33
N HIS A 60 -5.19 -4.18 -0.56
CA HIS A 60 -5.09 -5.60 -0.96
C HIS A 60 -6.48 -6.20 -1.28
N GLY A 61 -7.50 -5.87 -0.49
CA GLY A 61 -8.89 -6.30 -0.71
C GLY A 61 -9.57 -5.66 -1.93
N ASP A 62 -8.98 -4.67 -2.60
CA ASP A 62 -9.51 -4.12 -3.85
C ASP A 62 -9.25 -5.07 -5.04
N VAL A 63 -8.21 -5.91 -4.94
CA VAL A 63 -7.71 -6.76 -6.03
C VAL A 63 -7.63 -8.25 -5.65
N SER A 64 -8.05 -8.60 -4.43
CA SER A 64 -8.04 -9.98 -3.93
C SER A 64 -9.17 -10.18 -2.93
N ASN A 65 -9.66 -11.41 -2.81
CA ASN A 65 -10.72 -11.76 -1.85
C ASN A 65 -10.15 -11.88 -0.42
N THR A 66 -9.81 -10.74 0.18
CA THR A 66 -9.20 -10.65 1.52
C THR A 66 -9.70 -9.43 2.27
N ILE A 67 -9.69 -9.49 3.60
CA ILE A 67 -9.99 -8.34 4.47
C ILE A 67 -8.82 -7.35 4.57
N SER A 68 -7.60 -7.77 4.21
CA SER A 68 -6.41 -6.92 4.26
C SER A 68 -6.60 -5.67 3.39
N PRO A 69 -6.14 -4.47 3.81
CA PRO A 69 -5.39 -4.17 5.02
C PRO A 69 -6.26 -3.85 6.25
N GLY A 70 -7.56 -4.17 6.20
CA GLY A 70 -8.55 -3.75 7.20
C GLY A 70 -9.29 -2.49 6.77
N GLN A 71 -10.57 -2.41 7.15
CA GLN A 71 -11.46 -1.31 6.74
C GLN A 71 -10.98 0.08 7.18
N PRO A 72 -10.44 0.29 8.41
CA PRO A 72 -9.88 1.58 8.83
C PRO A 72 -8.76 2.09 7.90
N ILE A 73 -7.84 1.21 7.48
CA ILE A 73 -6.76 1.58 6.56
C ILE A 73 -7.35 1.91 5.19
N ARG A 74 -8.22 1.04 4.66
CA ARG A 74 -8.87 1.25 3.37
C ARG A 74 -9.63 2.57 3.30
N ASN A 75 -10.35 2.95 4.36
CA ASN A 75 -11.06 4.21 4.45
C ASN A 75 -10.13 5.43 4.34
N VAL A 76 -8.95 5.35 4.95
CA VAL A 76 -7.93 6.41 4.84
C VAL A 76 -7.35 6.45 3.43
N LEU A 77 -6.95 5.30 2.86
CA LEU A 77 -6.36 5.24 1.52
C LEU A 77 -7.30 5.77 0.44
N LYS A 78 -8.61 5.53 0.57
CA LYS A 78 -9.64 6.07 -0.32
C LYS A 78 -9.64 7.60 -0.46
N THR A 79 -9.07 8.31 0.51
CA THR A 79 -8.98 9.79 0.49
C THR A 79 -7.66 10.30 -0.10
N TRP A 80 -6.72 9.40 -0.40
CA TRP A 80 -5.38 9.77 -0.86
C TRP A 80 -5.34 9.97 -2.38
N PRO A 81 -4.45 10.84 -2.88
CA PRO A 81 -4.15 10.87 -4.31
C PRO A 81 -3.65 9.49 -4.76
N HIS A 82 -3.77 9.21 -6.06
CA HIS A 82 -3.42 7.93 -6.69
C HIS A 82 -4.31 6.74 -6.30
N TYR A 83 -5.21 6.88 -5.32
CA TYR A 83 -6.11 5.77 -4.98
C TYR A 83 -7.07 5.47 -6.13
N LYS A 84 -7.13 4.19 -6.53
CA LYS A 84 -8.02 3.72 -7.60
C LYS A 84 -8.77 2.48 -7.16
N HIS A 85 -10.10 2.58 -7.08
CA HIS A 85 -11.01 1.45 -6.93
C HIS A 85 -12.42 1.83 -7.38
#